data_AF-A0A970JSA1-F1
#
_entry.id   AF-A0A970JSA1-F1
#
_cell.length_a   1.000
_cell.length_b   1.000
_cell.length_c   1.000
_cell.angle_alpha   90.00
_cell.angle_beta   90.00
_cell.angle_gamma   90.00
#
_symmetry.space_group_name_H-M   'P 1'
#
loop_
_entity.id
_entity.type
_entity.pdbx_description
1 polymer ?
#
loop_
_entity_poly.entity_id
_entity_poly.type
_entity_poly.pdbx_seq_one_letter_code
_entity_poly.pdbx_strand_id
1 'polypeptide(L)'
;MNDDRKRALDTAIAQIEKQFGKGSIMKLGEAASRNIDVIPTGSLSLDLALGIGGIPRGRVIEIYGPESSGKTTLTLHIMAQAQKMGGVAAMIDAEHALDPVYARKLG
;
A
#
# COMPACT_ATOMS: atom_id res chain seq x y z
N MET A 1 29.85 29.92 -6.15
CA MET A 1 29.47 28.65 -6.84
C MET A 1 28.44 27.82 -6.06
N ASN A 2 28.57 27.59 -4.75
CA ASN A 2 27.54 26.82 -4.00
C ASN A 2 26.26 27.61 -3.69
N ASP A 3 26.34 28.92 -3.45
CA ASP A 3 25.16 29.72 -3.09
C ASP A 3 24.23 30.03 -4.27
N ASP A 4 24.77 30.32 -5.45
CA ASP A 4 23.95 30.59 -6.64
C ASP A 4 23.14 29.37 -7.06
N ARG A 5 23.76 28.19 -6.96
CA ARG A 5 23.10 26.90 -7.21
C ARG A 5 21.99 26.63 -6.20
N LYS A 6 22.20 26.99 -4.94
CA LYS A 6 21.20 26.84 -3.88
C LYS A 6 20.00 27.78 -4.09
N ARG A 7 20.23 29.05 -4.42
CA ARG A 7 19.16 30.00 -4.76
C ARG A 7 18.34 29.59 -5.97
N ALA A 8 19.01 29.10 -7.02
CA ALA A 8 18.33 28.59 -8.21
C ALA A 8 17.46 27.37 -7.88
N LEU A 9 17.97 26.46 -7.04
CA LEU A 9 17.23 25.29 -6.56
C LEU A 9 16.00 25.70 -5.74
N ASP A 10 16.13 26.61 -4.79
CA ASP A 10 15.02 27.07 -3.94
C ASP A 10 13.93 27.76 -4.78
N THR A 11 14.33 28.52 -5.81
CA THR A 11 13.40 29.17 -6.74
C THR A 11 12.63 28.14 -7.57
N ALA A 12 13.32 27.12 -8.10
CA ALA A 12 12.68 26.06 -8.86
C ALA A 12 11.69 25.25 -8.01
N ILE A 13 12.05 24.94 -6.76
CA ILE A 13 11.17 24.28 -5.79
C ILE A 13 9.90 25.14 -5.55
N ALA A 14 10.06 26.44 -5.30
CA ALA A 14 8.93 27.34 -5.09
C ALA A 14 8.01 27.48 -6.32
N GLN A 15 8.57 27.45 -7.53
CA GLN A 15 7.78 27.46 -8.76
C GLN A 15 6.96 26.19 -8.94
N ILE A 16 7.55 25.03 -8.64
CA ILE A 16 6.87 23.72 -8.69
C ILE A 16 5.72 23.70 -7.67
N GLU A 17 5.97 24.14 -6.43
CA GLU A 17 4.90 24.18 -5.41
C GLU A 17 3.77 25.15 -5.76
N LYS A 18 4.08 26.31 -6.37
CA LYS A 18 3.07 27.27 -6.81
C LYS A 18 2.17 26.70 -7.93
N GLN A 19 2.74 25.93 -8.84
CA GLN A 19 2.02 25.38 -9.99
C GLN A 19 1.23 24.11 -9.64
N PHE A 20 1.79 23.23 -8.81
CA PHE A 20 1.26 21.88 -8.59
C PHE A 20 0.76 21.64 -7.15
N GLY A 21 0.85 22.66 -6.29
CA GLY A 21 0.45 22.59 -4.88
C GLY A 21 1.60 22.27 -3.94
N LYS A 22 1.38 22.54 -2.64
CA LYS A 22 2.35 22.24 -1.58
C LYS A 22 2.67 20.74 -1.52
N GLY A 23 3.95 20.40 -1.37
CA GLY A 23 4.39 19.00 -1.28
C GLY A 23 4.46 18.26 -2.62
N SER A 24 4.31 18.98 -3.74
CA SER A 24 4.55 18.43 -5.09
C SER A 24 6.03 18.09 -5.35
N ILE A 25 6.95 18.69 -4.59
CA ILE A 25 8.36 18.33 -4.54
C ILE A 25 8.86 18.46 -3.11
N MET A 26 9.64 17.49 -2.65
CA MET A 26 10.23 17.49 -1.31
C MET A 26 11.52 16.67 -1.29
N LYS A 27 12.42 16.94 -0.33
CA LYS A 27 13.59 16.09 -0.15
C LYS A 27 13.16 14.75 0.43
N LEU A 28 13.72 13.67 -0.12
CA LEU A 28 13.41 12.29 0.28
C LEU A 28 13.58 12.02 1.79
N GLY A 29 14.51 12.74 2.46
CA GLY A 29 14.76 12.63 3.90
C GLY A 29 14.06 13.67 4.80
N GLU A 30 13.43 14.71 4.22
CA GLU A 30 12.57 15.65 4.98
C GLU A 30 11.12 15.16 5.06
N ALA A 31 10.76 14.16 4.25
CA ALA A 31 9.59 13.34 4.53
C ALA A 31 9.88 12.57 5.82
N ALA A 32 9.37 13.07 6.94
CA ALA A 32 9.32 12.32 8.19
C ALA A 32 8.99 10.87 7.86
N SER A 33 9.87 9.94 8.24
CA SER A 33 9.70 8.49 8.17
C SER A 33 8.23 8.16 8.09
N ARG A 34 7.69 7.98 6.87
CA ARG A 34 6.27 7.70 6.74
C ARG A 34 6.15 6.32 7.37
N ASN A 35 5.59 6.26 8.57
CA ASN A 35 5.11 5.00 9.11
C ASN A 35 4.23 4.43 8.01
N ILE A 36 4.71 3.38 7.36
CA ILE A 36 4.01 2.79 6.23
C ILE A 36 2.78 2.16 6.87
N ASP A 37 1.61 2.72 6.61
CA ASP A 37 0.38 2.09 7.07
C ASP A 37 0.27 0.70 6.43
N VAL A 38 -0.07 -0.29 7.24
CA VAL A 38 -0.17 -1.68 6.81
C VAL A 38 -1.57 -2.25 7.01
N ILE A 39 -1.88 -3.30 6.26
CA ILE A 39 -3.05 -4.17 6.47
C ILE A 39 -2.50 -5.56 6.81
N PRO A 40 -2.82 -6.14 7.99
CA PRO A 40 -2.41 -7.49 8.32
C PRO A 40 -2.89 -8.51 7.29
N THR A 41 -2.12 -9.55 7.03
CA THR A 41 -2.48 -10.58 6.04
C THR A 41 -3.51 -11.58 6.56
N GLY A 42 -3.72 -11.61 7.88
CA GLY A 42 -4.47 -12.67 8.55
C GLY A 42 -3.61 -13.89 8.90
N SER A 43 -2.32 -13.88 8.54
CA SER A 43 -1.33 -14.88 8.92
C SER A 43 -0.18 -14.21 9.68
N LEU A 44 -0.08 -14.50 10.99
CA LEU A 44 0.97 -13.91 11.83
C LEU A 44 2.39 -14.21 11.31
N SER A 45 2.62 -15.44 10.82
CA SER A 45 3.93 -15.81 10.29
C SER A 45 4.29 -15.02 9.04
N LEU A 46 3.31 -14.74 8.17
CA LEU A 46 3.53 -13.93 6.97
C LEU A 46 3.74 -12.45 7.32
N ASP A 47 2.96 -11.91 8.25
CA ASP A 47 3.10 -10.53 8.71
C ASP A 47 4.49 -10.26 9.30
N LEU A 48 5.01 -11.22 10.07
CA LEU A 48 6.39 -11.20 10.59
C LEU A 48 7.42 -11.32 9.46
N ALA A 49 7.22 -12.22 8.51
CA ALA A 49 8.13 -12.41 7.38
C ALA A 49 8.23 -11.18 6.47
N LEU A 50 7.15 -10.41 6.33
CA LEU A 50 7.13 -9.14 5.59
C LEU A 50 7.89 -8.01 6.33
N GLY A 51 8.20 -8.17 7.61
CA GLY A 51 9.02 -7.24 8.41
C GLY A 51 8.33 -5.92 8.80
N ILE A 52 7.18 -5.63 8.19
CA ILE A 52 6.38 -4.42 8.45
C ILE A 52 5.02 -4.74 9.08
N GLY A 53 4.72 -6.02 9.36
CA GLY A 53 3.48 -6.44 10.02
C GLY A 53 2.27 -6.61 9.11
N GLY A 54 2.45 -6.66 7.78
CA GLY A 54 1.38 -6.86 6.81
C GLY A 54 1.72 -6.32 5.42
N ILE A 55 0.71 -6.14 4.58
CA ILE A 55 0.88 -5.50 3.27
C ILE A 55 0.84 -3.97 3.39
N PRO A 56 1.67 -3.21 2.65
CA PRO A 56 1.70 -1.76 2.72
C PRO A 56 0.53 -1.12 1.96
N ARG A 57 -0.09 -0.10 2.54
CA ARG A 57 -1.13 0.70 1.88
C ARG A 57 -0.54 1.59 0.78
N GLY A 58 -1.34 1.85 -0.25
CA GLY A 58 -0.95 2.72 -1.37
C GLY A 58 0.15 2.13 -2.27
N ARG A 59 0.31 0.80 -2.27
CA ARG A 59 1.29 0.07 -3.07
C ARG A 59 0.59 -1.06 -3.84
N VAL A 60 1.22 -1.48 -4.93
CA VAL A 60 0.81 -2.68 -5.69
C VAL A 60 1.47 -3.91 -5.05
N ILE A 61 0.70 -4.97 -4.88
CA ILE A 61 1.13 -6.25 -4.32
C ILE A 61 0.74 -7.35 -5.29
N GLU A 62 1.65 -8.29 -5.53
CA GLU A 62 1.42 -9.46 -6.38
C GLU A 62 1.47 -10.73 -5.53
N ILE A 63 0.44 -11.56 -5.62
CA ILE A 63 0.36 -12.88 -4.99
C ILE A 63 0.23 -13.90 -6.12
N TYR A 64 1.29 -14.66 -6.38
CA TYR A 64 1.34 -15.66 -7.44
C TYR A 64 1.65 -17.05 -6.88
N GLY A 65 1.33 -18.09 -7.66
CA GLY A 65 1.54 -19.48 -7.26
C GLY A 65 0.64 -20.45 -8.03
N PRO A 66 0.86 -21.76 -7.87
CA PRO A 66 0.09 -22.81 -8.55
C PRO A 66 -1.42 -22.72 -8.33
N GLU A 67 -2.19 -23.41 -9.17
CA GLU A 67 -3.61 -23.61 -8.92
C GLU A 67 -3.83 -24.23 -7.52
N SER A 68 -4.89 -23.81 -6.83
CA SER A 68 -5.20 -24.27 -5.47
C SER A 68 -4.14 -23.97 -4.39
N SER A 69 -3.16 -23.08 -4.66
CA SER A 69 -2.14 -22.69 -3.66
C SER A 69 -2.65 -21.71 -2.58
N GLY A 70 -3.94 -21.34 -2.60
CA GLY A 70 -4.54 -20.44 -1.61
C GLY A 70 -4.41 -18.95 -1.90
N LYS A 71 -4.07 -18.54 -3.14
CA LYS A 71 -3.97 -17.11 -3.54
C LYS A 71 -5.22 -16.32 -3.18
N THR A 72 -6.38 -16.77 -3.66
CA THR A 72 -7.68 -16.12 -3.41
C THR A 72 -8.05 -16.17 -1.93
N THR A 73 -7.77 -17.28 -1.23
CA THR A 73 -7.98 -17.38 0.22
C THR A 73 -7.17 -16.34 0.99
N LEU A 74 -5.89 -16.15 0.66
CA LEU A 74 -5.04 -15.13 1.27
C LEU A 74 -5.55 -13.71 0.97
N THR A 75 -5.93 -13.44 -0.29
CA THR A 75 -6.53 -12.15 -0.67
C THR A 75 -7.80 -11.86 0.13
N LEU A 76 -8.68 -12.84 0.30
CA LEU A 76 -9.91 -12.69 1.08
C LEU A 76 -9.62 -12.44 2.56
N HIS A 77 -8.59 -13.07 3.15
CA HIS A 77 -8.16 -12.74 4.51
C HIS A 77 -7.63 -11.31 4.64
N ILE A 78 -6.82 -10.85 3.69
CA ILE A 78 -6.35 -9.45 3.64
C ILE A 78 -7.55 -8.49 3.55
N MET A 79 -8.54 -8.79 2.71
CA MET A 79 -9.76 -8.00 2.58
C MET A 79 -10.55 -7.96 3.90
N ALA A 80 -10.71 -9.11 4.56
CA ALA A 80 -11.36 -9.21 5.88
C ALA A 80 -10.62 -8.35 6.94
N GLN A 81 -9.28 -8.36 6.95
CA GLN A 81 -8.50 -7.49 7.83
C GLN A 81 -8.70 -6.01 7.51
N ALA A 82 -8.72 -5.64 6.23
CA ALA A 82 -9.02 -4.27 5.82
C ALA A 82 -10.42 -3.81 6.30
N GLN A 83 -11.42 -4.68 6.18
CA GLN A 83 -12.79 -4.43 6.66
C GLN A 83 -12.87 -4.33 8.19
N LYS A 84 -12.18 -5.19 8.93
CA LYS A 84 -12.09 -5.12 10.41
C LYS A 84 -11.49 -3.81 10.91
N MET A 85 -10.58 -3.21 10.14
CA MET A 85 -10.00 -1.90 10.40
C MET A 85 -10.92 -0.73 9.97
N GLY A 86 -12.17 -1.00 9.58
CA GLY A 86 -13.14 0.00 9.12
C GLY A 86 -12.96 0.44 7.66
N GLY A 87 -12.14 -0.27 6.88
CA GLY A 87 -11.94 -0.01 5.46
C GLY A 87 -13.01 -0.65 4.57
N VAL A 88 -13.02 -0.26 3.30
CA VAL A 88 -13.83 -0.88 2.25
C VAL A 88 -12.90 -1.67 1.33
N ALA A 89 -13.30 -2.89 0.97
CA ALA A 89 -12.57 -3.74 0.04
C ALA A 89 -13.43 -4.01 -1.20
N ALA A 90 -12.78 -4.08 -2.37
CA ALA A 90 -13.40 -4.44 -3.63
C ALA A 90 -12.64 -5.63 -4.24
N MET A 91 -13.37 -6.62 -4.75
CA MET A 91 -12.80 -7.75 -5.50
C MET A 91 -13.25 -7.64 -6.94
N ILE A 92 -12.30 -7.72 -7.87
CA ILE A 92 -12.56 -7.82 -9.30
C ILE A 92 -12.35 -9.28 -9.68
N ASP A 93 -13.44 -10.05 -9.72
CA ASP A 93 -13.38 -11.48 -10.05
C ASP A 93 -13.32 -11.66 -11.57
N ALA A 94 -12.10 -11.65 -12.13
CA ALA A 94 -11.86 -11.93 -13.55
C ALA A 94 -11.91 -13.43 -13.88
N GLU A 95 -11.79 -14.31 -12.87
CA GLU A 95 -11.80 -15.77 -13.06
C GLU A 95 -13.23 -16.36 -12.97
N HIS A 96 -14.21 -15.55 -12.55
CA HIS A 96 -15.61 -15.95 -12.36
C HIS A 96 -15.74 -17.17 -11.41
N ALA A 97 -14.86 -17.25 -10.41
CA ALA A 97 -14.69 -18.42 -9.55
C ALA A 97 -14.87 -18.11 -8.06
N LEU A 98 -15.23 -16.86 -7.69
CA LEU A 98 -15.41 -16.48 -6.30
C LEU A 98 -16.66 -17.13 -5.69
N ASP A 99 -16.50 -17.79 -4.54
CA ASP A 99 -17.59 -18.26 -3.69
C ASP A 99 -17.89 -17.25 -2.56
N PRO A 100 -19.04 -16.53 -2.59
CA PRO A 100 -19.42 -15.58 -1.54
C PRO A 100 -19.68 -16.21 -0.17
N VAL A 101 -20.10 -17.48 -0.13
CA VAL A 101 -20.34 -18.21 1.12
C VAL A 101 -19.01 -18.56 1.77
N TYR A 102 -18.03 -18.99 1.00
CA TYR A 102 -16.67 -19.20 1.48
C TYR A 102 -16.03 -17.90 1.95
N ALA A 103 -16.12 -16.83 1.15
CA ALA A 103 -15.60 -15.51 1.53
C ALA A 103 -16.14 -15.04 2.89
N ARG A 104 -17.46 -15.15 3.12
CA ARG A 104 -18.09 -14.81 4.41
C ARG A 104 -17.54 -15.61 5.60
N LYS A 105 -17.14 -16.87 5.39
CA LYS A 105 -16.57 -17.71 6.45
C LYS A 105 -15.14 -17.31 6.82
N LEU A 106 -14.41 -16.65 5.93
CA LEU A 106 -13.04 -16.17 6.17
C LEU A 106 -12.99 -14.85 6.97
N GLY A 107 -14.15 -14.20 7.14
CA GLY A 107 -14.34 -13.01 7.96
C GLY A 107 -14.56 -11.76 7.13
#